data_AF-A0A6P0I768-F1
#
_entry.id   AF-A0A6P0I768-F1
#
_cell.length_a   1.000
_cell.length_b   1.000
_cell.length_c   1.000
_cell.angle_alpha   90.00
_cell.angle_beta   90.00
_cell.angle_gamma   90.00
#
_symmetry.space_group_name_H-M   'P 1'
#
loop_
_entity.id
_entity.type
_entity.pdbx_description
1 polymer ?
#
loop_
_entity_poly.entity_id
_entity_poly.type
_entity_poly.pdbx_seq_one_letter_code
_entity_poly.pdbx_strand_id
1 'polypeptide(L)'
;LGLDANEEKFWQKVKTNLQANKIRLVFVADNIPAELRRVVEFLNEQIDPVEVLALEIKQYVSQEGLRTLVPRLIGQTTEAQLKKSSTTRERRRWDEVSFFQEFKTRWGADEAAILRKIHEWAKNQEPITSIQWGTGDVYGGFTIIVNQPEKKSLELFSIDISGHLEIYSNKYSCQPPFNNNGKWLELRAKLSSIGLALPGNSEEFRAPSLRLSTLQDDVALQQVIETFHWIIEEVNQG
;
A
#
# COMPACT_ATOMS: atom_id res chain seq x y z
N LEU A 1 -4.42 -11.83 20.91
CA LEU A 1 -3.47 -11.68 19.78
C LEU A 1 -3.25 -13.07 19.21
N GLY A 2 -3.36 -13.24 17.89
CA GLY A 2 -3.24 -14.56 17.26
C GLY A 2 -1.85 -15.19 17.48
N LEU A 3 -1.77 -16.51 17.39
CA LEU A 3 -0.63 -17.34 17.80
C LEU A 3 0.70 -17.07 17.04
N ASP A 4 0.70 -16.21 16.02
CA ASP A 4 1.89 -15.86 15.22
C ASP A 4 2.40 -14.41 15.43
N ALA A 5 1.90 -13.70 16.43
CA ALA A 5 2.34 -12.32 16.69
C ALA A 5 3.68 -12.31 17.46
N ASN A 6 4.79 -12.00 16.77
CA ASN A 6 6.07 -11.71 17.41
C ASN A 6 5.93 -10.44 18.29
N GLU A 7 5.94 -10.64 19.61
CA GLU A 7 5.71 -9.62 20.63
C GLU A 7 6.70 -8.46 20.52
N GLU A 8 7.96 -8.74 20.18
CA GLU A 8 8.99 -7.71 20.07
C GLU A 8 8.77 -6.80 18.86
N LYS A 9 8.34 -7.37 17.72
CA LYS A 9 7.91 -6.57 16.56
C LYS A 9 6.69 -5.71 16.87
N PHE A 10 5.76 -6.22 17.69
CA PHE A 10 4.61 -5.44 18.13
C PHE A 10 5.05 -4.23 18.97
N TRP A 11 5.90 -4.43 19.99
CA TRP A 11 6.37 -3.33 20.84
C TRP A 11 7.24 -2.31 20.11
N GLN A 12 8.05 -2.74 19.15
CA GLN A 12 8.78 -1.81 18.27
C GLN A 12 7.83 -0.94 17.45
N LYS A 13 6.77 -1.53 16.89
CA LYS A 13 5.74 -0.78 16.15
C LYS A 13 4.98 0.20 17.06
N VAL A 14 4.65 -0.20 18.29
CA VAL A 14 4.04 0.68 19.30
C VAL A 14 4.97 1.85 19.60
N LYS A 15 6.25 1.60 19.87
CA LYS A 15 7.25 2.64 20.15
C LYS A 15 7.37 3.64 19.01
N THR A 16 7.50 3.18 17.77
CA THR A 16 7.57 4.04 16.58
C THR A 16 6.32 4.90 16.42
N ASN A 17 5.13 4.34 16.65
CA ASN A 17 3.88 5.09 16.52
C ASN A 17 3.73 6.16 17.62
N LEU A 18 4.12 5.84 18.87
CA LEU A 18 4.11 6.81 19.97
C LEU A 18 5.11 7.96 19.71
N GLN A 19 6.32 7.65 19.26
CA GLN A 19 7.33 8.65 18.91
C GLN A 19 6.91 9.55 17.74
N ALA A 20 6.13 9.00 16.80
CA ALA A 20 5.60 9.74 15.65
C ALA A 20 4.27 10.46 15.95
N ASN A 21 3.81 10.49 17.22
CA ASN A 21 2.49 11.01 17.63
C ASN A 21 1.30 10.41 16.86
N LYS A 22 1.46 9.21 16.27
CA LYS A 22 0.41 8.50 15.52
C LYS A 22 -0.51 7.73 16.47
N ILE A 23 -1.32 8.47 17.22
CA ILE A 23 -2.15 7.94 18.30
C ILE A 23 -3.62 8.32 18.05
N ARG A 24 -4.51 7.36 18.33
CA ARG A 24 -5.96 7.59 18.38
C ARG A 24 -6.44 7.24 19.78
N LEU A 25 -7.01 8.22 20.47
CA LEU A 25 -7.63 8.05 21.78
C LEU A 25 -9.11 7.74 21.60
N VAL A 26 -9.59 6.69 22.27
CA VAL A 26 -11.00 6.29 22.21
C VAL A 26 -11.56 6.19 23.62
N PHE A 27 -12.55 7.01 23.95
CA PHE A 27 -13.39 6.87 25.13
C PHE A 27 -14.51 5.88 24.84
N VAL A 28 -14.72 4.87 25.69
CA VAL A 28 -15.80 3.90 25.52
C VAL A 28 -16.65 3.89 26.79
N ALA A 29 -17.96 4.14 26.65
CA ALA A 29 -18.90 4.10 27.77
C ALA A 29 -20.30 3.67 27.30
N ASP A 30 -21.15 3.28 28.23
CA ASP A 30 -22.58 3.01 28.02
C ASP A 30 -23.39 4.29 27.76
N ASN A 31 -22.96 5.40 28.37
CA ASN A 31 -23.52 6.73 28.16
C ASN A 31 -22.40 7.77 28.12
N ILE A 32 -22.34 8.58 27.06
CA ILE A 32 -21.38 9.69 26.93
C ILE A 32 -22.10 11.00 27.29
N PRO A 33 -21.83 11.60 28.47
CA PRO A 33 -22.50 12.83 28.89
C PRO A 33 -22.11 14.01 27.99
N ALA A 34 -22.95 15.04 27.93
CA ALA A 34 -22.76 16.20 27.06
C ALA A 34 -21.45 16.95 27.36
N GLU A 35 -21.02 16.94 28.62
CA GLU A 35 -19.76 17.50 29.09
C GLU A 35 -18.56 16.75 28.49
N LEU A 36 -18.58 15.41 28.51
CA LEU A 36 -17.52 14.59 27.91
C LEU A 36 -17.50 14.75 26.40
N ARG A 37 -18.67 14.86 25.76
CA ARG A 37 -18.77 15.18 24.33
C ARG A 37 -18.08 16.51 23.99
N ARG A 38 -18.32 17.57 24.77
CA ARG A 38 -17.66 18.88 24.57
C ARG A 38 -16.15 18.80 24.77
N VAL A 39 -15.69 18.01 25.74
CA VAL A 39 -14.25 17.76 25.95
C VAL A 39 -13.65 17.03 24.74
N VAL A 40 -14.32 16.00 24.22
CA VAL A 40 -13.88 15.27 23.02
C VAL A 40 -13.82 16.21 21.81
N GLU A 41 -14.85 17.03 21.59
CA GLU A 41 -14.88 18.01 20.49
C GLU A 41 -13.74 19.05 20.63
N PHE A 42 -13.55 19.62 21.83
CA PHE A 42 -12.47 20.57 22.11
C PHE A 42 -11.07 19.97 21.90
N LEU A 43 -10.82 18.76 22.40
CA LEU A 43 -9.53 18.08 22.23
C LEU A 43 -9.26 17.76 20.76
N ASN A 44 -10.31 17.38 20.01
CA ASN A 44 -10.18 17.08 18.58
C ASN A 44 -9.84 18.34 17.76
N GLU A 45 -10.22 19.54 18.22
CA GLU A 45 -9.87 20.81 17.58
C GLU A 45 -8.46 21.32 17.92
N GLN A 46 -7.97 21.06 19.14
CA GLN A 46 -6.71 21.64 19.65
C GLN A 46 -5.51 20.71 19.54
N ILE A 47 -5.71 19.42 19.28
CA ILE A 47 -4.64 18.42 19.23
C ILE A 47 -4.50 17.86 17.80
N ASP A 48 -3.43 18.27 17.13
CA ASP A 48 -2.95 17.74 15.85
C ASP A 48 -1.61 17.00 16.10
N PRO A 49 -1.45 15.71 15.72
CA PRO A 49 -2.31 14.87 14.88
C PRO A 49 -3.20 13.86 15.62
N VAL A 50 -3.34 13.97 16.95
CA VAL A 50 -4.07 12.95 17.74
C VAL A 50 -5.57 13.02 17.47
N GLU A 51 -6.16 11.89 17.11
CA GLU A 51 -7.61 11.76 16.95
C GLU A 51 -8.25 11.32 18.27
N VAL A 52 -9.27 12.06 18.73
CA VAL A 52 -10.02 11.74 19.94
C VAL A 52 -11.45 11.37 19.56
N LEU A 53 -11.86 10.16 19.89
CA LEU A 53 -13.19 9.61 19.60
C LEU A 53 -13.89 9.19 20.89
N ALA A 54 -15.22 9.27 20.91
CA ALA A 54 -16.03 8.67 21.96
C ALA A 54 -17.03 7.68 21.34
N LEU A 55 -16.96 6.42 21.77
CA LEU A 55 -17.87 5.35 21.39
C LEU A 55 -18.84 5.09 22.55
N GLU A 56 -20.09 5.48 22.35
CA GLU A 56 -21.20 5.14 23.24
C GLU A 56 -21.78 3.79 22.81
N ILE A 57 -21.89 2.82 23.72
CA ILE A 57 -22.50 1.50 23.43
C ILE A 57 -23.70 1.30 24.37
N LYS A 58 -24.90 1.63 23.89
CA LYS A 58 -26.13 1.41 24.68
C LYS A 58 -26.57 -0.04 24.58
N GLN A 59 -26.72 -0.69 25.72
CA GLN A 59 -27.28 -2.03 25.81
C GLN A 59 -28.77 -1.96 26.18
N TYR A 60 -29.62 -2.52 25.33
CA TYR A 60 -31.03 -2.73 25.62
C TYR A 60 -31.25 -4.21 25.90
N VAL A 61 -32.03 -4.52 26.94
CA VAL A 61 -32.43 -5.89 27.27
C VAL A 61 -33.94 -5.97 27.14
N SER A 62 -34.44 -6.86 26.28
CA SER A 62 -35.88 -7.13 26.18
C SER A 62 -36.35 -7.93 27.40
N GLN A 63 -37.67 -7.92 27.65
CA GLN A 63 -38.27 -8.74 28.72
C GLN A 63 -38.03 -10.25 28.52
N GLU A 64 -37.79 -10.69 27.28
CA GLU A 64 -37.47 -12.07 26.92
C GLU A 64 -35.95 -12.38 26.96
N GLY A 65 -35.12 -11.44 27.43
CA GLY A 65 -33.69 -11.62 27.61
C GLY A 65 -32.83 -11.33 26.36
N LEU A 66 -33.42 -10.83 25.27
CA LEU A 66 -32.70 -10.44 24.07
C LEU A 66 -31.87 -9.18 24.35
N ARG A 67 -30.56 -9.24 24.10
CA ARG A 67 -29.62 -8.12 24.31
C ARG A 67 -29.28 -7.46 22.98
N THR A 68 -29.63 -6.19 22.82
CA THR A 68 -29.31 -5.37 21.64
C THR A 68 -28.27 -4.32 22.02
N LEU A 69 -27.16 -4.26 21.28
CA LEU A 69 -26.14 -3.23 21.42
C LEU A 69 -26.31 -2.19 20.32
N VAL A 70 -26.46 -0.93 20.69
CA VAL A 70 -26.58 0.21 19.78
C VAL A 70 -25.34 1.10 19.93
N PRO A 71 -24.33 0.96 19.05
CA PRO A 71 -23.16 1.81 19.07
C PRO A 71 -23.46 3.19 18.47
N ARG A 72 -22.92 4.25 19.07
CA ARG A 72 -22.91 5.63 18.55
C ARG A 72 -21.51 6.19 18.68
N LEU A 73 -21.00 6.77 17.59
CA LEU A 73 -19.69 7.41 17.55
C LEU A 73 -19.85 8.93 17.62
N ILE A 74 -19.16 9.55 18.56
CA ILE A 74 -19.16 10.99 18.87
C ILE A 74 -17.74 11.52 18.67
N GLY A 75 -17.61 12.75 18.13
CA GLY A 75 -16.31 13.36 17.79
C GLY A 75 -15.96 13.39 16.30
N GLN A 76 -16.83 12.86 15.43
CA GLN A 76 -16.76 13.07 13.98
C GLN A 76 -17.63 14.27 13.54
N THR A 77 -17.33 15.48 14.01
CA THR A 77 -18.03 16.67 13.50
C THR A 77 -17.50 17.02 12.10
N THR A 78 -18.36 17.54 11.23
CA THR A 78 -17.99 17.95 9.87
C THR A 78 -16.88 19.02 9.87
N GLU A 79 -16.84 19.91 10.87
CA GLU A 79 -15.78 20.91 11.04
C GLU A 79 -14.44 20.30 11.54
N ALA A 80 -14.47 19.30 12.43
CA ALA A 80 -13.26 18.58 12.82
C ALA A 80 -12.75 17.72 11.67
N GLN A 81 -13.66 17.11 10.88
CA GLN A 81 -13.32 16.48 9.61
C GLN A 81 -12.77 17.48 8.60
N LEU A 82 -13.22 18.74 8.57
CA LEU A 82 -12.73 19.75 7.62
C LEU A 82 -11.38 20.37 8.01
N LYS A 83 -11.16 20.66 9.30
CA LYS A 83 -9.84 21.08 9.82
C LYS A 83 -8.83 19.95 9.71
N LYS A 84 -9.23 18.71 10.01
CA LYS A 84 -8.43 17.49 9.77
C LYS A 84 -8.49 16.98 8.33
N SER A 85 -9.30 17.55 7.42
CA SER A 85 -9.26 17.25 5.98
C SER A 85 -8.31 18.16 5.23
N SER A 86 -7.72 19.15 5.88
CA SER A 86 -6.46 19.71 5.39
C SER A 86 -5.34 18.66 5.43
N THR A 87 -5.47 17.61 6.25
CA THR A 87 -4.57 16.44 6.30
C THR A 87 -5.21 15.12 5.85
N THR A 88 -6.53 15.01 5.82
CA THR A 88 -7.26 13.96 5.10
C THR A 88 -7.39 14.39 3.65
N ARG A 89 -6.35 14.10 2.86
CA ARG A 89 -6.41 14.15 1.39
C ARG A 89 -7.78 13.63 0.96
N GLU A 90 -8.55 14.44 0.23
CA GLU A 90 -9.63 13.95 -0.63
C GLU A 90 -9.19 12.62 -1.24
N ARG A 91 -10.07 11.62 -1.33
CA ARG A 91 -9.78 10.31 -1.96
C ARG A 91 -9.03 10.52 -3.27
N ARG A 92 -7.70 10.53 -3.19
CA ARG A 92 -6.87 11.03 -4.28
C ARG A 92 -6.72 9.84 -5.17
N ARG A 93 -7.49 9.81 -6.26
CA ARG A 93 -7.11 8.97 -7.39
C ARG A 93 -5.76 9.50 -7.85
N TRP A 94 -4.73 8.68 -7.71
CA TRP A 94 -3.41 9.05 -8.18
C TRP A 94 -3.44 9.12 -9.69
N ASP A 95 -2.80 10.13 -10.23
CA ASP A 95 -2.52 10.29 -11.65
C ASP A 95 -1.03 10.55 -11.80
N GLU A 96 -0.53 10.48 -13.03
CA GLU A 96 0.89 10.67 -13.34
C GLU A 96 1.41 11.98 -12.74
N VAL A 97 0.69 13.09 -12.92
CA VAL A 97 1.14 14.40 -12.46
C VAL A 97 1.17 14.47 -10.93
N SER A 98 0.08 14.08 -10.27
CA SER A 98 -0.04 14.16 -8.82
C SER A 98 0.90 13.21 -8.09
N PHE A 99 1.16 12.02 -8.63
CA PHE A 99 2.09 11.04 -8.07
C PHE A 99 3.54 11.52 -8.18
N PHE A 100 3.98 11.93 -9.37
CA PHE A 100 5.37 12.36 -9.57
C PHE A 100 5.72 13.63 -8.78
N GLN A 101 4.77 14.58 -8.65
CA GLN A 101 4.97 15.76 -7.82
C GLN A 101 5.14 15.39 -6.33
N GLU A 102 4.28 14.53 -5.81
CA GLU A 102 4.38 14.06 -4.43
C GLU A 102 5.67 13.26 -4.20
N PHE A 103 5.99 12.34 -5.11
CA PHE A 103 7.17 11.49 -5.01
C PHE A 103 8.44 12.33 -4.96
N LYS A 104 8.57 13.32 -5.86
CA LYS A 104 9.69 14.27 -5.87
C LYS A 104 9.77 15.07 -4.57
N THR A 105 8.63 15.46 -4.00
CA THR A 105 8.59 16.21 -2.72
C THR A 105 9.10 15.37 -1.55
N ARG A 106 8.83 14.06 -1.55
CA ARG A 106 9.23 13.14 -0.48
C ARG A 106 10.67 12.64 -0.59
N TRP A 107 11.09 12.29 -1.81
CA TRP A 107 12.32 11.53 -2.06
C TRP A 107 13.39 12.31 -2.84
N GLY A 108 13.07 13.54 -3.29
CA GLY A 108 13.99 14.39 -4.02
C GLY A 108 13.98 14.17 -5.53
N ALA A 109 14.81 14.94 -6.24
CA ALA A 109 14.83 14.94 -7.70
C ALA A 109 15.48 13.68 -8.30
N ASP A 110 16.48 13.12 -7.64
CA ASP A 110 17.27 12.00 -8.16
C ASP A 110 16.45 10.70 -8.19
N GLU A 111 15.81 10.33 -7.09
CA GLU A 111 14.91 9.17 -7.06
C GLU A 111 13.70 9.36 -7.97
N ALA A 112 13.17 10.59 -8.07
CA ALA A 112 12.09 10.90 -8.99
C ALA A 112 12.51 10.75 -10.47
N ALA A 113 13.79 10.96 -10.79
CA ALA A 113 14.32 10.73 -12.13
C ALA A 113 14.41 9.22 -12.45
N ILE A 114 14.83 8.39 -11.50
CA ILE A 114 14.83 6.92 -11.63
C ILE A 114 13.40 6.42 -11.88
N LEU A 115 12.45 6.85 -11.04
CA LEU A 115 11.04 6.52 -11.19
C LEU A 115 10.52 6.92 -12.58
N ARG A 116 10.91 8.10 -13.08
CA ARG A 116 10.49 8.59 -14.40
C ARG A 116 11.03 7.70 -15.52
N LYS A 117 12.31 7.29 -15.45
CA LYS A 117 12.90 6.36 -16.43
C LYS A 117 12.12 5.04 -16.48
N ILE A 118 11.76 4.47 -15.32
CA ILE A 118 10.98 3.22 -15.26
C ILE A 118 9.57 3.41 -15.85
N HIS A 119 8.91 4.51 -15.49
CA HIS A 119 7.58 4.83 -15.99
C HIS A 119 7.56 5.08 -17.51
N GLU A 120 8.51 5.86 -18.03
CA GLU A 120 8.65 6.12 -19.47
C GLU A 120 8.98 4.84 -20.23
N TRP A 121 9.88 3.98 -19.71
CA TRP A 121 10.13 2.67 -20.30
C TRP A 121 8.85 1.85 -20.40
N ALA A 122 8.06 1.77 -19.33
CA ALA A 122 6.82 1.01 -19.34
C ALA A 122 5.80 1.58 -20.34
N LYS A 123 5.70 2.91 -20.45
CA LYS A 123 4.81 3.61 -21.39
C LYS A 123 5.22 3.40 -22.86
N ASN A 124 6.51 3.32 -23.14
CA ASN A 124 7.03 3.06 -24.48
C ASN A 124 6.76 1.63 -24.99
N GLN A 125 6.29 0.73 -24.11
CA GLN A 125 5.89 -0.64 -24.47
C GLN A 125 4.39 -0.74 -24.79
N GLU A 126 3.62 0.35 -24.78
CA GLU A 126 2.21 0.35 -25.18
C GLU A 126 2.06 -0.10 -26.67
N PRO A 127 1.02 -0.88 -27.02
CA PRO A 127 -0.12 -1.31 -26.20
C PRO A 127 0.09 -2.61 -25.41
N ILE A 128 1.31 -3.18 -25.42
CA ILE A 128 1.61 -4.44 -24.72
C ILE A 128 1.49 -4.24 -23.21
N THR A 129 1.91 -3.08 -22.70
CA THR A 129 1.75 -2.70 -21.30
C THR A 129 0.59 -1.72 -21.11
N SER A 130 0.07 -1.63 -19.90
CA SER A 130 -0.80 -0.55 -19.44
C SER A 130 -0.46 -0.16 -18.01
N ILE A 131 -0.67 1.10 -17.67
CA ILE A 131 -0.38 1.65 -16.34
C ILE A 131 -1.69 1.84 -15.59
N GLN A 132 -1.86 1.10 -14.49
CA GLN A 132 -3.03 1.22 -13.62
C GLN A 132 -2.66 2.00 -12.37
N TRP A 133 -3.33 3.12 -12.15
CA TRP A 133 -3.15 3.94 -10.95
C TRP A 133 -3.96 3.42 -9.77
N GLY A 134 -3.33 3.41 -8.59
CA GLY A 134 -3.96 3.02 -7.33
C GLY A 134 -4.96 4.07 -6.83
N THR A 135 -5.93 3.60 -6.04
CA THR A 135 -6.99 4.43 -5.43
C THR A 135 -6.79 4.65 -3.92
N GLY A 136 -5.65 4.22 -3.37
CA GLY A 136 -5.39 4.23 -1.93
C GLY A 136 -5.08 5.62 -1.35
N ASP A 137 -5.76 5.95 -0.26
CA ASP A 137 -5.64 7.24 0.45
C ASP A 137 -4.29 7.43 1.17
N VAL A 138 -3.61 6.34 1.55
CA VAL A 138 -2.36 6.34 2.35
C VAL A 138 -1.15 5.83 1.56
N TYR A 139 -1.37 4.88 0.64
CA TYR A 139 -0.35 4.24 -0.19
C TYR A 139 -0.69 4.47 -1.66
N GLY A 140 -0.36 5.66 -2.16
CA GLY A 140 -0.44 5.94 -3.59
C GLY A 140 0.56 5.10 -4.36
N GLY A 141 0.25 4.76 -5.60
CA GLY A 141 1.13 3.96 -6.43
C GLY A 141 0.52 3.70 -7.80
N PHE A 142 1.30 3.03 -8.64
CA PHE A 142 0.82 2.49 -9.91
C PHE A 142 1.35 1.07 -10.11
N THR A 143 0.63 0.31 -10.90
CA THR A 143 0.97 -1.05 -11.29
C THR A 143 1.14 -1.10 -12.79
N ILE A 144 2.24 -1.69 -13.25
CA ILE A 144 2.46 -1.98 -14.66
C ILE A 144 1.82 -3.33 -14.97
N ILE A 145 0.93 -3.35 -15.95
CA ILE A 145 0.19 -4.55 -16.37
C ILE A 145 0.61 -4.91 -17.78
N VAL A 146 0.93 -6.18 -18.03
CA VAL A 146 1.12 -6.72 -19.38
C VAL A 146 -0.22 -7.23 -19.88
N ASN A 147 -0.72 -6.60 -20.94
CA ASN A 147 -1.94 -6.97 -21.63
C ASN A 147 -1.67 -8.19 -22.52
N GLN A 148 -2.47 -9.24 -22.35
CA GLN A 148 -2.36 -10.45 -23.15
C GLN A 148 -3.72 -10.70 -23.83
N PRO A 149 -3.81 -10.72 -25.17
CA PRO A 149 -5.10 -10.84 -25.87
C PRO A 149 -5.91 -12.09 -25.53
N GLU A 150 -5.22 -13.21 -25.30
CA GLU A 150 -5.85 -14.54 -25.09
C GLU A 150 -5.66 -15.08 -23.66
N LYS A 151 -4.99 -14.32 -22.78
CA LYS A 151 -4.64 -14.75 -21.43
C LYS A 151 -5.00 -13.68 -20.41
N LYS A 152 -5.00 -14.06 -19.13
CA LYS A 152 -5.16 -13.11 -18.04
C LYS A 152 -4.00 -12.11 -18.04
N SER A 153 -4.28 -10.82 -17.94
CA SER A 153 -3.24 -9.79 -17.83
C SER A 153 -2.30 -10.06 -16.65
N LEU A 154 -1.01 -9.84 -16.86
CA LEU A 154 0.02 -10.02 -15.84
C LEU A 154 0.27 -8.70 -15.11
N GLU A 155 0.20 -8.68 -13.79
CA GLU A 155 0.76 -7.57 -13.01
C GLU A 155 2.28 -7.73 -12.95
N LEU A 156 3.01 -6.90 -13.70
CA LEU A 156 4.45 -7.02 -13.86
C LEU A 156 5.20 -6.56 -12.62
N PHE A 157 4.85 -5.41 -12.06
CA PHE A 157 5.30 -4.92 -10.76
C PHE A 157 4.45 -3.72 -10.36
N SER A 158 4.48 -3.38 -9.08
CA SER A 158 3.86 -2.16 -8.54
C SER A 158 4.91 -1.25 -7.94
N ILE A 159 4.75 0.06 -8.08
CA ILE A 159 5.56 1.05 -7.37
C ILE A 159 4.66 1.89 -6.50
N ASP A 160 5.00 1.98 -5.22
CA ASP A 160 4.28 2.81 -4.27
C ASP A 160 4.97 4.16 -4.00
N ILE A 161 4.26 5.03 -3.30
CA ILE A 161 4.71 6.37 -2.93
C ILE A 161 5.87 6.34 -1.92
N SER A 162 6.21 5.17 -1.37
CA SER A 162 7.36 4.98 -0.49
C SER A 162 8.65 4.63 -1.24
N GLY A 163 8.59 4.50 -2.57
CA GLY A 163 9.76 4.24 -3.41
C GLY A 163 10.17 2.78 -3.43
N HIS A 164 9.23 1.86 -3.16
CA HIS A 164 9.45 0.43 -3.33
C HIS A 164 8.82 -0.06 -4.63
N LEU A 165 9.61 -0.78 -5.42
CA LEU A 165 9.14 -1.61 -6.51
C LEU A 165 8.86 -3.00 -5.95
N GLU A 166 7.61 -3.42 -5.98
CA GLU A 166 7.15 -4.70 -5.46
C GLU A 166 6.70 -5.62 -6.58
N ILE A 167 6.97 -6.91 -6.42
CA ILE A 167 6.42 -7.96 -7.26
C ILE A 167 5.69 -8.97 -6.39
N TYR A 168 4.74 -9.71 -6.96
CA TYR A 168 3.94 -10.70 -6.22
C TYR A 168 4.09 -12.08 -6.87
N SER A 169 4.65 -13.05 -6.14
CA SER A 169 5.02 -14.37 -6.70
C SER A 169 3.85 -15.07 -7.40
N ASN A 170 2.66 -14.99 -6.81
CA ASN A 170 1.43 -15.60 -7.33
C ASN A 170 0.94 -14.99 -8.65
N LYS A 171 1.33 -13.75 -8.99
CA LYS A 171 0.95 -13.13 -10.27
C LYS A 171 1.67 -13.81 -11.44
N TYR A 172 2.89 -14.29 -11.22
CA TYR A 172 3.64 -15.05 -12.22
C TYR A 172 3.33 -16.54 -12.17
N SER A 173 3.34 -17.16 -10.98
CA SER A 173 3.25 -18.63 -10.87
C SER A 173 1.91 -19.22 -11.31
N CYS A 174 0.83 -18.44 -11.29
CA CYS A 174 -0.49 -18.92 -11.68
C CYS A 174 -0.76 -18.90 -13.20
N GLN A 175 0.22 -18.57 -14.04
CA GLN A 175 0.01 -18.44 -15.49
C GLN A 175 1.22 -18.87 -16.34
N PRO A 176 1.01 -19.31 -17.59
CA PRO A 176 2.10 -19.59 -18.52
C PRO A 176 2.95 -18.34 -18.82
N PRO A 177 4.26 -18.51 -19.08
CA PRO A 177 5.02 -19.76 -19.04
C PRO A 177 5.50 -20.15 -17.62
N PHE A 178 5.32 -19.27 -16.63
CA PHE A 178 5.93 -19.41 -15.30
C PHE A 178 5.19 -20.35 -14.34
N ASN A 179 4.04 -20.89 -14.75
CA ASN A 179 3.41 -22.03 -14.08
C ASN A 179 4.16 -23.35 -14.30
N ASN A 180 5.13 -23.38 -15.22
CA ASN A 180 6.06 -24.50 -15.40
C ASN A 180 7.29 -24.34 -14.49
N ASN A 181 7.69 -25.42 -13.81
CA ASN A 181 8.81 -25.41 -12.87
C ASN A 181 10.15 -24.98 -13.50
N GLY A 182 10.44 -25.33 -14.76
CA GLY A 182 11.68 -24.93 -15.44
C GLY A 182 11.74 -23.42 -15.66
N LYS A 183 10.66 -22.83 -16.20
CA LYS A 183 10.54 -21.39 -16.42
C LYS A 183 10.43 -20.60 -15.12
N TRP A 184 9.83 -21.18 -14.08
CA TRP A 184 9.82 -20.61 -12.73
C TRP A 184 11.23 -20.44 -12.15
N LEU A 185 12.08 -21.48 -12.28
CA LEU A 185 13.45 -21.42 -11.80
C LEU A 185 14.29 -20.39 -12.56
N GLU A 186 14.09 -20.27 -13.87
CA GLU A 186 14.74 -19.25 -14.72
C GLU A 186 14.32 -17.83 -14.30
N LEU A 187 13.00 -17.59 -14.17
CA LEU A 187 12.45 -16.32 -13.68
C LEU A 187 13.03 -15.95 -12.31
N ARG A 188 13.05 -16.91 -11.38
CA ARG A 188 13.59 -16.72 -10.04
C ARG A 188 15.07 -16.33 -10.07
N ALA A 189 15.88 -16.94 -10.93
CA ALA A 189 17.30 -16.62 -11.05
C ALA A 189 17.50 -15.17 -11.53
N LYS A 190 16.78 -14.76 -12.59
CA LYS A 190 16.85 -13.39 -13.13
C LYS A 190 16.36 -12.32 -12.15
N LEU A 191 15.25 -12.58 -11.45
CA LEU A 191 14.76 -11.64 -10.43
C LEU A 191 15.70 -11.58 -9.21
N SER A 192 16.30 -12.70 -8.83
CA SER A 192 17.26 -12.72 -7.72
C SER A 192 18.52 -11.91 -8.03
N SER A 193 19.00 -11.88 -9.29
CA SER A 193 20.18 -11.08 -9.66
C SER A 193 19.96 -9.57 -9.52
N ILE A 194 18.71 -9.11 -9.54
CA ILE A 194 18.35 -7.71 -9.30
C ILE A 194 17.81 -7.46 -7.88
N GLY A 195 17.98 -8.42 -6.97
CA GLY A 195 17.57 -8.29 -5.55
C GLY A 195 16.13 -8.66 -5.24
N LEU A 196 15.36 -9.18 -6.21
CA LEU A 196 13.97 -9.62 -6.04
C LEU A 196 13.89 -11.15 -5.88
N ALA A 197 14.10 -11.64 -4.67
CA ALA A 197 14.18 -13.07 -4.39
C ALA A 197 12.80 -13.76 -4.28
N LEU A 198 12.37 -14.42 -5.36
CA LEU A 198 11.19 -15.30 -5.37
C LEU A 198 11.41 -16.61 -4.60
N PRO A 199 10.33 -17.25 -4.09
CA PRO A 199 10.43 -18.52 -3.37
C PRO A 199 10.81 -19.68 -4.30
N GLY A 200 11.43 -20.71 -3.74
CA GLY A 200 11.78 -21.92 -4.50
C GLY A 200 10.54 -22.69 -4.96
N ASN A 201 9.54 -22.79 -4.08
CA ASN A 201 8.23 -23.33 -4.41
C ASN A 201 7.34 -22.23 -5.02
N SER A 202 6.79 -22.46 -6.21
CA SER A 202 5.91 -21.53 -6.92
C SER A 202 4.54 -21.34 -6.27
N GLU A 203 4.13 -22.25 -5.37
CA GLU A 203 2.90 -22.15 -4.59
C GLU A 203 3.05 -21.27 -3.33
N GLU A 204 4.29 -20.99 -2.90
CA GLU A 204 4.54 -20.11 -1.77
C GLU A 204 4.32 -18.65 -2.18
N PHE A 205 3.51 -17.93 -1.40
CA PHE A 205 3.35 -16.50 -1.60
C PHE A 205 4.56 -15.73 -1.05
N ARG A 206 5.12 -14.84 -1.87
CA ARG A 206 6.12 -13.86 -1.46
C ARG A 206 5.94 -12.57 -2.25
N ALA A 207 6.11 -11.45 -1.58
CA ALA A 207 6.11 -10.12 -2.18
C ALA A 207 7.46 -9.44 -1.95
N PRO A 208 8.53 -9.83 -2.67
CA PRO A 208 9.81 -9.16 -2.54
C PRO A 208 9.72 -7.74 -3.11
N SER A 209 10.48 -6.85 -2.52
CA SER A 209 10.53 -5.45 -2.90
C SER A 209 11.96 -4.95 -3.06
N LEU A 210 12.13 -3.99 -3.95
CA LEU A 210 13.38 -3.33 -4.28
C LEU A 210 13.20 -1.83 -4.07
N ARG A 211 14.11 -1.19 -3.34
CA ARG A 211 14.02 0.25 -3.08
C ARG A 211 14.64 1.03 -4.23
N LEU A 212 13.93 2.00 -4.80
CA LEU A 212 14.41 2.77 -5.96
C LEU A 212 15.73 3.52 -5.68
N SER A 213 15.97 3.90 -4.43
CA SER A 213 17.23 4.51 -3.99
C SER A 213 18.47 3.64 -4.24
N THR A 214 18.33 2.33 -4.40
CA THR A 214 19.46 1.43 -4.71
C THR A 214 19.79 1.38 -6.19
N LEU A 215 19.00 2.02 -7.05
CA LEU A 215 19.14 2.05 -8.52
C LEU A 215 19.74 3.36 -9.03
N GLN A 216 20.53 4.05 -8.22
CA GLN A 216 21.22 5.28 -8.63
C GLN A 216 22.29 5.04 -9.70
N ASP A 217 22.81 3.82 -9.76
CA ASP A 217 23.69 3.37 -10.84
C ASP A 217 22.85 3.05 -12.09
N ASP A 218 23.16 3.71 -13.20
CA ASP A 218 22.49 3.47 -14.48
C ASP A 218 22.61 2.02 -14.93
N VAL A 219 23.69 1.32 -14.57
CA VAL A 219 23.87 -0.12 -14.88
C VAL A 219 22.84 -0.97 -14.12
N ALA A 220 22.64 -0.69 -12.83
CA ALA A 220 21.68 -1.43 -12.01
C ALA A 220 20.24 -1.18 -12.49
N LEU A 221 19.90 0.07 -12.83
CA LEU A 221 18.60 0.41 -13.39
C LEU A 221 18.37 -0.31 -14.74
N GLN A 222 19.37 -0.33 -15.61
CA GLN A 222 19.28 -1.01 -16.89
C GLN A 222 19.06 -2.52 -16.72
N GLN A 223 19.76 -3.17 -15.79
CA GLN A 223 19.56 -4.60 -15.49
C GLN A 223 18.13 -4.90 -15.01
N VAL A 224 17.54 -4.02 -14.20
CA VAL A 224 16.13 -4.13 -13.77
C VAL A 224 15.20 -4.05 -14.98
N ILE A 225 15.40 -3.04 -15.83
CA ILE A 225 14.60 -2.84 -17.04
C ILE A 225 14.71 -4.02 -18.00
N GLU A 226 15.91 -4.51 -18.27
CA GLU A 226 16.16 -5.66 -19.15
C GLU A 226 15.53 -6.95 -18.59
N THR A 227 15.58 -7.14 -17.27
CA THR A 227 14.93 -8.28 -16.62
C THR A 227 13.43 -8.26 -16.84
N PHE A 228 12.77 -7.11 -16.61
CA PHE A 228 11.32 -6.99 -16.84
C PHE A 228 10.95 -7.02 -18.33
N HIS A 229 11.81 -6.52 -19.21
CA HIS A 229 11.60 -6.64 -20.65
C HIS A 229 11.59 -8.10 -21.10
N TRP A 230 12.55 -8.91 -20.63
CA TRP A 230 12.56 -10.35 -20.90
C TRP A 230 11.29 -11.05 -20.39
N ILE A 231 10.78 -10.67 -19.21
CA ILE A 231 9.52 -11.23 -18.68
C ILE A 231 8.36 -10.92 -19.63
N ILE A 232 8.27 -9.70 -20.16
CA ILE A 232 7.23 -9.32 -21.13
C ILE A 232 7.35 -10.19 -22.40
N GLU A 233 8.56 -10.40 -22.91
CA GLU A 233 8.78 -11.23 -24.10
C GLU A 233 8.35 -12.68 -23.89
N GLU A 234 8.76 -13.30 -22.77
CA GLU A 234 8.42 -14.69 -22.44
C GLU A 234 6.91 -14.93 -22.33
N VAL A 235 6.21 -13.96 -21.73
CA VAL A 235 4.75 -14.04 -21.52
C VAL A 235 3.98 -13.90 -22.84
N ASN A 236 4.53 -13.13 -23.79
CA ASN A 236 3.93 -12.94 -25.11
C ASN A 236 4.31 -14.03 -26.13
N GLN A 237 5.42 -14.75 -25.92
CA GLN A 237 5.86 -15.84 -26.79
C GLN A 237 5.26 -17.21 -26.42
N GLY A 238 5.04 -17.46 -25.13
CA GLY A 238 4.37 -18.67 -24.64
C GLY A 238 2.87 -18.57 -24.71
#